data_AF-A0A954G1R6-F1
#
_entry.id   AF-A0A954G1R6-F1
#
_cell.length_a   1.000
_cell.length_b   1.000
_cell.length_c   1.000
_cell.angle_alpha   90.00
_cell.angle_beta   90.00
_cell.angle_gamma   90.00
#
_symmetry.space_group_name_H-M   'P 1'
#
loop_
_entity.id
_entity.type
_entity.pdbx_description
1 polymer ?
#
loop_
_entity_poly.entity_id
_entity_poly.type
_entity_poly.pdbx_seq_one_letter_code
_entity_poly.pdbx_strand_id
1 'polypeptide(L)'
;MPKIINTELLDQIGHPNEMVDDMLDRRIEALETQLGLRDKGVGNRVLEMFLVNGTRIQLSQSQFQQELNRQVGLDEHIANRIIQELTEVGILRVTSAGRYEIANSFLARRAYQKVESENRVLRTIRATIQDRMTRDELLDRQYLNYIGSSLPLLDLTGDERALVERSWDQVRRRRRRINWALFIAFVLLGALATNSFLNYRSARQNNNEYLEALNELNESKSQEQKLREDAQQALEQAQEARIEAVSARQAAENAQQDAERNALEAEKQRILADSLRAEAVQDRNRIFAQSERL
;
A
#
# COMPACT_ATOMS: atom_id res chain seq x y z
N MET A 1 -52.78 -6.30 36.39
CA MET A 1 -51.33 -6.58 36.25
C MET A 1 -50.56 -5.55 37.07
N PRO A 2 -49.74 -5.97 38.05
CA PRO A 2 -48.92 -5.04 38.81
C PRO A 2 -47.86 -4.41 37.89
N LYS A 3 -47.81 -3.07 37.85
CA LYS A 3 -46.79 -2.33 37.11
C LYS A 3 -45.45 -2.52 37.84
N ILE A 4 -44.60 -3.39 37.32
CA ILE A 4 -43.24 -3.56 37.84
C ILE A 4 -42.46 -2.31 37.42
N ILE A 5 -41.95 -1.54 38.40
CA ILE A 5 -41.11 -0.37 38.14
C ILE A 5 -39.78 -0.90 37.60
N ASN A 6 -39.56 -0.74 36.30
CA ASN A 6 -38.32 -1.11 35.62
C ASN A 6 -37.17 -0.18 36.08
N THR A 7 -35.94 -0.68 36.15
CA THR A 7 -34.76 0.12 36.51
C THR A 7 -34.54 1.28 35.53
N GLU A 8 -34.93 1.14 34.27
CA GLU A 8 -34.98 2.25 33.30
C GLU A 8 -35.96 3.36 33.70
N LEU A 9 -37.13 3.02 34.26
CA LEU A 9 -38.09 4.00 34.77
C LEU A 9 -37.53 4.72 36.01
N LEU A 10 -36.76 4.04 36.84
CA LEU A 10 -36.09 4.61 38.02
C LEU A 10 -34.94 5.55 37.62
N ASP A 11 -34.13 5.18 36.63
CA ASP A 11 -33.07 6.06 36.09
C ASP A 11 -33.65 7.27 35.33
N GLN A 12 -34.76 7.08 34.60
CA GLN A 12 -35.50 8.17 33.94
C GLN A 12 -36.17 9.13 34.93
N ILE A 13 -36.63 8.65 36.08
CA ILE A 13 -37.11 9.50 37.19
C ILE A 13 -35.95 10.28 37.83
N GLY A 14 -34.71 9.79 37.76
CA GLY A 14 -33.52 10.47 38.26
C GLY A 14 -33.17 11.76 37.53
N HIS A 15 -33.56 11.90 36.25
CA HIS A 15 -33.18 13.02 35.38
C HIS A 15 -34.38 13.63 34.64
N PRO A 16 -35.41 14.14 35.34
CA PRO A 16 -36.62 14.69 34.72
C PRO A 16 -36.33 15.90 33.82
N ASN A 17 -35.22 16.58 34.11
CA ASN A 17 -34.66 17.67 33.33
C ASN A 17 -34.26 17.22 31.91
N GLU A 18 -33.53 16.12 31.79
CA GLU A 18 -33.03 15.61 30.50
C GLU A 18 -34.18 15.06 29.64
N MET A 19 -35.15 14.39 30.28
CA MET A 19 -36.30 13.85 29.56
C MET A 19 -37.16 14.93 28.90
N VAL A 20 -37.31 16.09 29.55
CA VAL A 20 -38.06 17.23 28.98
C VAL A 20 -37.26 17.92 27.87
N ASP A 21 -35.94 18.01 28.00
CA ASP A 21 -35.09 18.55 26.93
C ASP A 21 -35.15 17.65 25.70
N ASP A 22 -34.96 16.33 25.86
CA ASP A 22 -35.11 15.33 24.80
C ASP A 22 -36.49 15.37 24.15
N MET A 23 -37.54 15.53 24.95
CA MET A 23 -38.90 15.66 24.43
C MET A 23 -39.04 16.94 23.59
N LEU A 24 -38.56 18.09 24.08
CA LEU A 24 -38.59 19.34 23.33
C LEU A 24 -37.77 19.22 22.03
N ASP A 25 -36.58 18.62 22.08
CA ASP A 25 -35.72 18.39 20.93
C ASP A 25 -36.40 17.56 19.86
N ARG A 26 -36.87 16.35 20.21
CA ARG A 26 -37.53 15.46 19.25
C ARG A 26 -38.78 16.07 18.64
N ARG A 27 -39.52 16.87 19.40
CA ARG A 27 -40.79 17.46 18.94
C ARG A 27 -40.58 18.68 18.05
N ILE A 28 -39.61 19.52 18.40
CA ILE A 28 -39.17 20.61 17.52
C ILE A 28 -38.59 20.03 16.23
N GLU A 29 -37.71 19.03 16.33
CA GLU A 29 -37.09 18.41 15.15
C GLU A 29 -38.13 17.72 14.26
N ALA A 30 -39.11 17.02 14.85
CA ALA A 30 -40.20 16.43 14.09
C ALA A 30 -41.03 17.49 13.35
N LEU A 31 -41.36 18.59 14.03
CA LEU A 31 -42.09 19.71 13.45
C LEU A 31 -41.29 20.33 12.28
N GLU A 32 -40.01 20.61 12.48
CA GLU A 32 -39.14 21.17 11.44
C GLU A 32 -38.92 20.21 10.27
N THR A 33 -38.83 18.90 10.53
CA THR A 33 -38.72 17.88 9.49
C THR A 33 -39.97 17.83 8.61
N GLN A 34 -41.15 17.99 9.21
CA GLN A 34 -42.42 18.02 8.48
C GLN A 34 -42.59 19.29 7.64
N LEU A 35 -42.07 20.43 8.12
CA LEU A 35 -42.06 21.69 7.36
C LEU A 35 -40.99 21.69 6.27
N GLY A 36 -39.90 20.94 6.47
CA GLY A 36 -38.81 20.78 5.52
C GLY A 36 -37.65 21.74 5.76
N LEU A 37 -36.59 21.60 4.95
CA LEU A 37 -35.30 22.28 5.17
C LEU A 37 -35.35 23.82 5.09
N ARG A 38 -36.39 24.40 4.48
CA ARG A 38 -36.59 25.85 4.42
C ARG A 38 -36.93 26.45 5.77
N ASP A 39 -37.52 25.64 6.65
CA ASP A 39 -38.14 26.06 7.91
C ASP A 39 -37.37 25.54 9.13
N LYS A 40 -36.06 25.30 8.97
CA LYS A 40 -35.18 24.99 10.11
C LYS A 40 -35.16 26.17 11.09
N GLY A 41 -35.17 25.87 12.39
CA GLY A 41 -35.24 26.86 13.47
C GLY A 41 -36.61 27.49 13.68
N VAL A 42 -37.63 27.11 12.90
CA VAL A 42 -39.00 27.58 13.11
C VAL A 42 -39.56 27.11 14.43
N GLY A 43 -39.25 25.88 14.87
CA GLY A 43 -39.77 25.40 16.14
C GLY A 43 -39.26 26.23 17.31
N ASN A 44 -38.01 26.70 17.25
CA ASN A 44 -37.47 27.60 18.27
C ASN A 44 -38.09 29.00 18.23
N ARG A 45 -38.33 29.56 17.04
CA ARG A 45 -39.07 30.83 16.90
C ARG A 45 -40.49 30.73 17.43
N VAL A 46 -41.16 29.59 17.17
CA VAL A 46 -42.50 29.30 17.69
C VAL A 46 -42.49 29.24 19.21
N LEU A 47 -41.52 28.58 19.83
CA LEU A 47 -41.40 28.57 21.29
C LEU A 47 -41.13 29.97 21.85
N GLU A 48 -40.27 30.75 21.19
CA GLU A 48 -39.94 32.12 21.57
C GLU A 48 -41.18 33.03 21.63
N MET A 49 -42.16 32.86 20.72
CA MET A 49 -43.41 33.63 20.74
C MET A 49 -44.21 33.48 22.03
N PHE A 50 -44.16 32.32 22.68
CA PHE A 50 -44.87 32.04 23.93
C PHE A 50 -44.03 32.34 25.19
N LEU A 51 -42.84 32.94 25.02
CA LEU A 51 -41.84 33.12 26.07
C LEU A 51 -41.29 34.54 26.09
N VAL A 52 -41.27 35.16 27.27
CA VAL A 52 -40.47 36.37 27.52
C VAL A 52 -39.68 36.14 28.80
N ASN A 53 -38.35 36.14 28.72
CA ASN A 53 -37.46 35.95 29.88
C ASN A 53 -37.82 34.70 30.73
N GLY A 54 -38.22 33.60 30.09
CA GLY A 54 -38.65 32.37 30.76
C GLY A 54 -40.05 32.40 31.39
N THR A 55 -40.79 33.50 31.21
CA THR A 55 -42.21 33.60 31.59
C THR A 55 -43.13 33.28 30.42
N ARG A 56 -44.27 32.68 30.74
CA ARG A 56 -45.27 32.25 29.76
C ARG A 56 -46.10 33.42 29.30
N ILE A 57 -46.31 33.50 27.99
CA ILE A 57 -47.19 34.48 27.36
C ILE A 57 -48.40 33.75 26.78
N GLN A 58 -49.53 34.42 26.81
CA GLN A 58 -50.77 33.95 26.20
C GLN A 58 -50.96 34.64 24.85
N LEU A 59 -51.06 33.84 23.80
CA LEU A 59 -51.36 34.32 22.45
C LEU A 59 -52.70 33.77 22.00
N SER A 60 -53.50 34.62 21.38
CA SER A 60 -54.65 34.16 20.58
C SER A 60 -54.16 33.50 19.29
N GLN A 61 -55.00 32.67 18.68
CA GLN A 61 -54.70 32.01 17.41
C GLN A 61 -54.35 33.02 16.30
N SER A 62 -55.11 34.11 16.20
CA SER A 62 -54.87 35.16 15.20
C SER A 62 -53.55 35.90 15.43
N GLN A 63 -53.21 36.20 16.70
CA GLN A 63 -51.91 36.80 17.04
C GLN A 63 -50.75 35.87 16.67
N PHE A 64 -50.89 34.57 16.95
CA PHE A 64 -49.86 33.59 16.58
C PHE A 64 -49.69 33.50 15.06
N GLN A 65 -50.78 33.40 14.30
CA GLN A 65 -50.76 33.37 12.84
C GLN A 65 -50.09 34.62 12.26
N GLN A 66 -50.47 35.80 12.74
CA GLN A 66 -49.91 37.07 12.29
C GLN A 66 -48.41 37.15 12.57
N GLU A 67 -47.98 36.74 13.76
CA GLU A 67 -46.58 36.79 14.17
C GLU A 67 -45.73 35.78 13.39
N LEU A 68 -46.26 34.57 13.15
CA LEU A 68 -45.58 33.52 12.40
C LEU A 68 -45.45 33.88 10.91
N ASN A 69 -46.50 34.44 10.31
CA ASN A 69 -46.44 34.95 8.94
C ASN A 69 -45.43 36.11 8.84
N ARG A 70 -45.42 37.03 9.81
CA ARG A 70 -44.46 38.15 9.83
C ARG A 70 -43.01 37.70 9.96
N GLN A 71 -42.70 36.75 10.84
CA GLN A 71 -41.32 36.36 11.15
C GLN A 71 -40.76 35.28 10.22
N VAL A 72 -41.61 34.42 9.69
CA VAL A 72 -41.20 33.21 8.96
C VAL A 72 -41.84 33.13 7.57
N GLY A 73 -42.93 33.86 7.30
CA GLY A 73 -43.65 33.79 6.03
C GLY A 73 -44.47 32.52 5.86
N LEU A 74 -44.87 31.89 6.98
CA LEU A 74 -45.69 30.68 6.94
C LEU A 74 -47.17 31.00 6.77
N ASP A 75 -47.85 30.16 5.98
CA ASP A 75 -49.28 30.23 5.73
C ASP A 75 -50.11 29.93 6.99
N GLU A 76 -51.32 30.47 7.05
CA GLU A 76 -52.25 30.31 8.17
C GLU A 76 -52.59 28.84 8.43
N HIS A 77 -52.69 28.02 7.38
CA HIS A 77 -52.92 26.58 7.51
C HIS A 77 -51.77 25.86 8.22
N ILE A 78 -50.53 26.25 7.93
CA ILE A 78 -49.33 25.69 8.57
C ILE A 78 -49.27 26.14 10.03
N ALA A 79 -49.54 27.42 10.30
CA ALA A 79 -49.61 27.96 11.65
C ALA A 79 -50.63 27.21 12.52
N ASN A 80 -51.80 26.87 11.97
CA ASN A 80 -52.82 26.09 12.67
C ASN A 80 -52.36 24.67 12.99
N ARG A 81 -51.69 24.02 12.04
CA ARG A 81 -51.14 22.68 12.25
C ARG A 81 -50.09 22.69 13.37
N ILE A 82 -49.19 23.67 13.37
CA ILE A 82 -48.18 23.84 14.43
C ILE A 82 -48.83 23.99 15.80
N ILE A 83 -49.85 24.85 15.95
CA ILE A 83 -50.57 25.00 17.23
C ILE A 83 -51.20 23.66 17.64
N GLN A 84 -51.86 22.96 16.72
CA GLN A 84 -52.50 21.68 16.99
C GLN A 84 -51.50 20.64 17.48
N GLU A 85 -50.39 20.45 16.76
CA GLU A 85 -49.34 19.49 17.13
C GLU A 85 -48.73 19.81 18.50
N LEU A 86 -48.42 21.09 18.75
CA LEU A 86 -47.86 21.50 20.05
C LEU A 86 -48.86 21.34 21.19
N THR A 87 -50.17 21.45 20.91
CA THR A 87 -51.23 21.22 21.90
C THR A 87 -51.42 19.72 22.15
N GLU A 88 -51.43 18.90 21.11
CA GLU A 88 -51.57 17.43 21.20
C GLU A 88 -50.43 16.78 21.99
N VAL A 89 -49.21 17.29 21.80
CA VAL A 89 -48.01 16.82 22.52
C VAL A 89 -47.95 17.37 23.95
N GLY A 90 -48.83 18.31 24.32
CA GLY A 90 -48.89 18.90 25.65
C GLY A 90 -47.80 19.94 25.91
N ILE A 91 -47.20 20.51 24.86
CA ILE A 91 -46.28 21.64 24.99
C ILE A 91 -47.07 22.94 25.22
N LEU A 92 -48.15 23.11 24.47
CA LEU A 92 -49.12 24.19 24.65
C LEU A 92 -50.38 23.69 25.36
N ARG A 93 -51.05 24.61 26.05
CA ARG A 93 -52.39 24.41 26.61
C ARG A 93 -53.29 25.58 26.24
N VAL A 94 -54.59 25.29 26.18
CA VAL A 94 -55.63 26.32 26.01
C VAL A 94 -56.07 26.83 27.38
N THR A 95 -56.02 28.14 27.57
CA THR A 95 -56.51 28.83 28.76
C THR A 95 -58.04 28.93 28.76
N SER A 96 -58.63 29.26 29.91
CA SER A 96 -60.08 29.51 30.01
C SER A 96 -60.59 30.62 29.09
N ALA A 97 -59.71 31.54 28.68
CA ALA A 97 -60.01 32.61 27.73
C ALA A 97 -59.81 32.22 26.25
N GLY A 98 -59.57 30.93 25.95
CA GLY A 98 -59.35 30.46 24.58
C GLY A 98 -57.99 30.85 23.99
N ARG A 99 -57.02 31.27 24.81
CA ARG A 99 -55.66 31.62 24.39
C ARG A 99 -54.70 30.46 24.62
N TYR A 100 -53.65 30.37 23.81
CA TYR A 100 -52.60 29.36 23.92
C TYR A 100 -51.44 29.89 24.78
N GLU A 101 -50.93 29.04 25.66
CA GLU A 101 -49.70 29.29 26.43
C GLU A 101 -48.94 27.98 26.65
N ILE A 102 -47.67 28.05 27.06
CA ILE A 102 -46.92 26.85 27.43
C ILE A 102 -47.57 26.16 28.64
N ALA A 103 -47.67 24.82 28.57
CA ALA A 103 -48.47 24.01 29.47
C ALA A 103 -48.14 24.21 30.97
N ASN A 104 -46.85 24.39 31.31
CA ASN A 104 -46.42 24.64 32.67
C ASN A 104 -45.15 25.52 32.75
N SER A 105 -44.89 26.09 33.92
CA SER A 105 -43.75 27.00 34.14
C SER A 105 -42.39 26.31 34.05
N PHE A 106 -42.31 25.01 34.33
CA PHE A 106 -41.07 24.24 34.21
C PHE A 106 -40.69 24.10 32.74
N LEU A 107 -41.62 23.67 31.89
CA LEU A 107 -41.48 23.58 30.44
C LEU A 107 -41.13 24.95 29.84
N ALA A 108 -41.77 26.02 30.31
CA ALA A 108 -41.45 27.38 29.86
C ALA A 108 -40.00 27.78 30.16
N ARG A 109 -39.51 27.46 31.36
CA ARG A 109 -38.11 27.72 31.74
C ARG A 109 -37.14 26.91 30.88
N ARG A 110 -37.43 25.63 30.63
CA ARG A 110 -36.56 24.75 29.82
C ARG A 110 -36.56 25.16 28.36
N ALA A 111 -37.74 25.43 27.79
CA ALA A 111 -37.88 25.97 26.44
C ALA A 111 -37.11 27.29 26.28
N TYR A 112 -37.19 28.20 27.27
CA TYR A 112 -36.42 29.45 27.24
C TYR A 112 -34.90 29.21 27.30
N GLN A 113 -34.43 28.33 28.21
CA GLN A 113 -33.01 27.98 28.29
C GLN A 113 -32.50 27.41 26.97
N LYS A 114 -33.30 26.55 26.32
CA LYS A 114 -32.98 25.98 25.01
C LYS A 114 -32.87 27.08 23.95
N VAL A 115 -33.94 27.86 23.75
CA VAL A 115 -33.98 28.96 22.78
C VAL A 115 -32.83 29.96 23.02
N GLU A 116 -32.55 30.31 24.27
CA GLU A 116 -31.46 31.21 24.63
C GLU A 116 -30.08 30.63 24.28
N SER A 117 -29.85 29.35 24.56
CA SER A 117 -28.58 28.69 24.26
C SER A 117 -28.31 28.61 22.76
N GLU A 118 -29.34 28.33 21.96
CA GLU A 118 -29.24 28.34 20.50
C GLU A 118 -29.06 29.77 19.95
N ASN A 119 -29.82 30.74 20.45
CA ASN A 119 -29.66 32.14 20.06
C ASN A 119 -28.27 32.69 20.45
N ARG A 120 -27.65 32.19 21.53
CA ARG A 120 -26.25 32.50 21.87
C ARG A 120 -25.28 31.94 20.83
N VAL A 121 -25.50 30.72 20.35
CA VAL A 121 -24.68 30.12 19.29
C VAL A 121 -24.81 30.93 17.99
N LEU A 122 -26.04 31.24 17.57
CA LEU A 122 -26.29 32.03 16.36
C LEU A 122 -25.65 33.43 16.44
N ARG A 123 -25.76 34.10 17.59
CA ARG A 123 -25.09 35.39 17.85
C ARG A 123 -23.56 35.27 17.77
N THR A 124 -22.99 34.22 18.35
CA THR A 124 -21.55 33.96 18.30
C THR A 124 -21.08 33.73 16.87
N ILE A 125 -21.84 32.96 16.09
CA ILE A 125 -21.55 32.73 14.67
C ILE A 125 -21.59 34.04 13.90
N ARG A 126 -22.65 34.83 14.06
CA ARG A 126 -22.79 36.13 13.38
C ARG A 126 -21.65 37.07 13.74
N ALA A 127 -21.33 37.19 15.02
CA ALA A 127 -20.21 38.00 15.49
C ALA A 127 -18.87 37.53 14.89
N THR A 128 -18.67 36.23 14.74
CA THR A 128 -17.47 35.68 14.09
C THR A 128 -17.42 36.02 12.59
N ILE A 129 -18.55 35.93 11.89
CA ILE A 129 -18.64 36.33 10.47
C ILE A 129 -18.32 37.83 10.33
N GLN A 130 -18.89 38.67 11.19
CA GLN A 130 -18.65 40.11 11.19
C GLN A 130 -17.19 40.46 11.54
N ASP A 131 -16.60 39.82 12.55
CA ASP A 131 -15.20 40.01 12.91
C ASP A 131 -14.28 39.67 11.72
N ARG A 132 -14.52 38.54 11.03
CA ARG A 132 -13.75 38.19 9.83
C ARG A 132 -13.96 39.14 8.67
N MET A 133 -15.20 39.60 8.47
CA MET A 133 -15.53 40.61 7.47
C MET A 133 -14.79 41.93 7.71
N THR A 134 -14.76 42.41 8.97
CA THR A 134 -14.08 43.67 9.33
C THR A 134 -12.56 43.58 9.16
N ARG A 135 -11.99 42.38 9.27
CA ARG A 135 -10.57 42.11 9.02
C ARG A 135 -10.24 41.80 7.56
N ASP A 136 -11.23 41.76 6.68
CA ASP A 136 -11.12 41.29 5.30
C ASP A 136 -10.48 39.88 5.19
N GLU A 137 -10.77 39.02 6.17
CA GLU A 137 -10.28 37.66 6.25
C GLU A 137 -11.38 36.66 5.86
N LEU A 138 -11.01 35.64 5.09
CA LEU A 138 -11.92 34.55 4.75
C LEU A 138 -12.06 33.55 5.90
N LEU A 139 -13.22 32.89 5.98
CA LEU A 139 -13.48 31.88 6.99
C LEU A 139 -12.73 30.58 6.66
N ASP A 140 -11.99 30.07 7.65
CA ASP A 140 -11.34 28.77 7.51
C ASP A 140 -12.34 27.62 7.44
N ARG A 141 -11.88 26.47 6.93
CA ARG A 141 -12.67 25.25 6.83
C ARG A 141 -13.33 24.83 8.14
N GLN A 142 -12.64 25.00 9.27
CA GLN A 142 -13.20 24.64 10.58
C GLN A 142 -14.43 25.49 10.91
N TYR A 143 -14.34 26.80 10.71
CA TYR A 143 -15.47 27.71 10.91
C TYR A 143 -16.58 27.45 9.90
N LEU A 144 -16.26 27.25 8.63
CA LEU A 144 -17.26 26.95 7.61
C LEU A 144 -18.03 25.65 7.90
N ASN A 145 -17.34 24.61 8.37
CA ASN A 145 -17.99 23.36 8.77
C ASN A 145 -18.87 23.56 10.00
N TYR A 146 -18.41 24.34 11.00
CA TYR A 146 -19.17 24.66 12.21
C TYR A 146 -20.44 25.47 11.90
N ILE A 147 -20.33 26.46 11.01
CA ILE A 147 -21.42 27.37 10.66
C ILE A 147 -22.39 26.73 9.66
N GLY A 148 -21.94 25.77 8.85
CA GLY A 148 -22.70 25.23 7.72
C GLY A 148 -24.11 24.72 8.07
N SER A 149 -24.28 24.07 9.22
CA SER A 149 -25.60 23.58 9.69
C SER A 149 -26.54 24.70 10.12
N SER A 150 -25.99 25.81 10.61
CA SER A 150 -26.73 26.93 11.18
C SER A 150 -26.87 28.11 10.22
N LEU A 151 -26.20 28.07 9.07
CA LEU A 151 -26.24 29.12 8.05
C LEU A 151 -27.66 29.49 7.58
N PRO A 152 -28.60 28.52 7.38
CA PRO A 152 -29.99 28.86 7.01
C PRO A 152 -30.74 29.61 8.11
N LEU A 153 -30.33 29.47 9.37
CA LEU A 153 -30.98 30.07 10.53
C LEU A 153 -30.59 31.54 10.73
N LEU A 154 -29.48 31.96 10.12
CA LEU A 154 -28.92 33.29 10.28
C LEU A 154 -29.52 34.25 9.27
N ASP A 155 -30.03 35.37 9.76
CA ASP A 155 -30.40 36.52 8.95
C ASP A 155 -29.13 37.33 8.60
N LEU A 156 -28.44 36.87 7.55
CA LEU A 156 -27.20 37.48 7.06
C LEU A 156 -27.49 38.58 6.05
N THR A 157 -26.73 39.67 6.13
CA THR A 157 -26.73 40.70 5.07
C THR A 157 -26.16 40.15 3.76
N GLY A 158 -26.40 40.84 2.65
CA GLY A 158 -25.85 40.45 1.34
C GLY A 158 -24.32 40.30 1.36
N ASP A 159 -23.64 41.21 2.05
CA ASP A 159 -22.17 41.20 2.18
C ASP A 159 -21.67 40.06 3.05
N GLU A 160 -22.35 39.79 4.17
CA GLU A 160 -22.05 38.66 5.06
C GLU A 160 -22.20 37.32 4.32
N ARG A 161 -23.27 37.17 3.52
CA ARG A 161 -23.49 35.98 2.69
C ARG A 161 -22.41 35.83 1.62
N ALA A 162 -22.02 36.92 0.95
CA ALA A 162 -20.96 36.91 -0.05
C ALA A 162 -19.59 36.53 0.55
N LEU A 163 -19.28 36.94 1.78
CA LEU A 163 -18.07 36.51 2.48
C LEU A 163 -18.07 34.99 2.71
N VAL A 164 -19.18 34.43 3.18
CA VAL A 164 -19.31 32.99 3.45
C VAL A 164 -19.16 32.19 2.15
N GLU A 165 -19.80 32.62 1.06
CA GLU A 165 -19.68 31.97 -0.25
C GLU A 165 -18.24 32.00 -0.79
N ARG A 166 -17.59 33.18 -0.75
CA ARG A 166 -16.17 33.31 -1.15
C ARG A 166 -15.26 32.40 -0.34
N SER A 167 -15.52 32.27 0.95
CA SER A 167 -14.76 31.40 1.85
C SER A 167 -14.93 29.91 1.50
N TRP A 168 -16.16 29.46 1.22
CA TRP A 168 -16.44 28.10 0.74
C TRP A 168 -15.70 27.79 -0.57
N ASP A 169 -15.75 28.73 -1.51
CA ASP A 169 -15.08 28.59 -2.80
C ASP A 169 -13.56 28.50 -2.65
N GLN A 170 -12.96 29.30 -1.78
CA GLN A 170 -11.53 29.25 -1.51
C GLN A 170 -11.12 27.88 -0.94
N VAL A 171 -11.86 27.36 0.05
CA VAL A 171 -11.60 26.04 0.63
C VAL A 171 -11.75 24.94 -0.43
N ARG A 172 -12.78 25.02 -1.28
CA ARG A 172 -13.00 24.06 -2.38
C ARG A 172 -11.86 24.08 -3.40
N ARG A 173 -11.39 25.27 -3.79
CA ARG A 173 -10.25 25.45 -4.72
C ARG A 173 -8.97 24.89 -4.10
N ARG A 174 -8.69 25.17 -2.82
CA ARG A 174 -7.51 24.63 -2.12
C ARG A 174 -7.53 23.10 -2.09
N ARG A 175 -8.68 22.50 -1.77
CA ARG A 175 -8.84 21.03 -1.79
C ARG A 175 -8.64 20.44 -3.19
N ARG A 176 -9.19 21.07 -4.22
CA ARG A 176 -8.96 20.66 -5.62
C ARG A 176 -7.48 20.70 -5.98
N ARG A 177 -6.76 21.76 -5.61
CA ARG A 177 -5.30 21.86 -5.87
C ARG A 177 -4.51 20.76 -5.16
N ILE A 178 -4.81 20.47 -3.89
CA ILE A 178 -4.17 19.39 -3.14
C ILE A 178 -4.45 18.04 -3.80
N ASN A 179 -5.70 17.76 -4.15
CA ASN A 179 -6.08 16.53 -4.83
C ASN A 179 -5.38 16.38 -6.19
N TRP A 180 -5.25 17.47 -6.95
CA TRP A 180 -4.49 17.48 -8.20
C TRP A 180 -3.00 17.21 -7.99
N ALA A 181 -2.38 17.80 -6.96
CA ALA A 181 -0.99 17.53 -6.62
C ALA A 181 -0.77 16.06 -6.23
N LEU A 182 -1.67 15.49 -5.43
CA LEU A 182 -1.64 14.06 -5.07
C LEU A 182 -1.82 13.16 -6.30
N PHE A 183 -2.74 13.52 -7.20
CA PHE A 183 -2.94 12.79 -8.45
C PHE A 183 -1.67 12.80 -9.32
N ILE A 184 -1.03 13.96 -9.49
CA ILE A 184 0.23 14.07 -10.23
C ILE A 184 1.33 13.23 -9.58
N ALA A 185 1.46 13.28 -8.26
CA ALA A 185 2.44 12.46 -7.52
C ALA A 185 2.19 10.95 -7.72
N PHE A 186 0.92 10.53 -7.69
CA PHE A 186 0.53 9.15 -7.95
C PHE A 186 0.89 8.70 -9.38
N VAL A 187 0.63 9.54 -10.38
CA VAL A 187 0.99 9.27 -11.78
C VAL A 187 2.52 9.15 -11.94
N LEU A 188 3.30 10.02 -11.30
CA LEU A 188 4.76 9.96 -11.32
C LEU A 188 5.29 8.66 -10.70
N LEU A 189 4.76 8.25 -9.55
CA LEU A 189 5.12 6.98 -8.91
C LEU A 189 4.75 5.78 -9.80
N GLY A 190 3.58 5.83 -10.45
CA GLY A 190 3.17 4.83 -11.43
C GLY A 190 4.16 4.72 -12.59
N ALA A 191 4.56 5.85 -13.17
CA ALA A 191 5.53 5.90 -14.27
C ALA A 191 6.91 5.36 -13.84
N LEU A 192 7.39 5.71 -12.64
CA LEU A 192 8.64 5.18 -12.09
C LEU A 192 8.56 3.67 -11.87
N ALA A 193 7.45 3.16 -11.36
CA ALA A 193 7.24 1.73 -11.18
C ALA A 193 7.23 0.98 -12.53
N THR A 194 6.55 1.54 -13.54
CA THR A 194 6.56 0.97 -14.90
C THR A 194 7.96 0.96 -15.49
N ASN A 195 8.71 2.05 -15.38
CA ASN A 195 10.09 2.13 -15.85
C ASN A 195 11.00 1.12 -15.13
N SER A 196 10.90 1.03 -13.80
CA SER A 196 11.65 0.05 -13.01
C SER A 196 11.31 -1.39 -13.41
N PHE A 197 10.04 -1.68 -13.72
CA PHE A 197 9.61 -3.00 -14.16
C PHE A 197 10.19 -3.36 -15.54
N LEU A 198 10.19 -2.41 -16.48
CA LEU A 198 10.81 -2.58 -17.80
C LEU A 198 12.32 -2.81 -17.66
N ASN A 199 13.01 -2.01 -16.85
CA ASN A 199 14.45 -2.16 -16.59
C ASN A 199 14.80 -3.49 -15.91
N TYR A 200 13.96 -3.95 -14.97
CA TYR A 200 14.15 -5.26 -14.35
C TYR A 200 14.02 -6.39 -15.38
N ARG A 201 13.04 -6.29 -16.29
CA ARG A 201 12.84 -7.28 -17.35
C ARG A 201 14.01 -7.31 -18.33
N SER A 202 14.50 -6.15 -18.77
CA SER A 202 15.66 -6.08 -19.67
C SER A 202 16.94 -6.56 -18.97
N ALA A 203 17.16 -6.18 -17.71
CA ALA A 203 18.32 -6.66 -16.93
C ALA A 203 18.29 -8.18 -16.77
N ARG A 204 17.11 -8.78 -16.58
CA ARG A 204 16.95 -10.23 -16.48
C ARG A 204 17.27 -10.94 -17.81
N GLN A 205 16.87 -10.37 -18.94
CA GLN A 205 17.21 -10.90 -20.26
C GLN A 205 18.72 -10.84 -20.50
N ASN A 206 19.35 -9.67 -20.29
CA ASN A 206 20.79 -9.52 -20.45
C ASN A 206 21.57 -10.47 -19.54
N ASN A 207 21.13 -10.66 -18.28
CA ASN A 207 21.81 -11.58 -17.36
C ASN A 207 21.74 -13.04 -17.82
N ASN A 208 20.61 -13.45 -18.43
CA ASN A 208 20.52 -14.78 -19.03
C ASN A 208 21.50 -14.93 -20.20
N GLU A 209 21.59 -13.94 -21.08
CA GLU A 209 22.56 -13.94 -22.19
C GLU A 209 24.01 -13.98 -21.68
N TYR A 210 24.32 -13.24 -20.61
CA TYR A 210 25.63 -13.30 -19.95
C TYR A 210 25.93 -14.68 -19.35
N LEU A 211 24.94 -15.35 -18.76
CA LEU A 211 25.10 -16.69 -18.21
C LEU A 211 25.30 -17.73 -19.32
N GLU A 212 24.58 -17.62 -20.44
CA GLU A 212 24.77 -18.47 -21.62
C GLU A 212 26.18 -18.31 -22.20
N ALA A 213 26.64 -17.06 -22.43
CA ALA A 213 27.99 -16.79 -22.91
C ALA A 213 29.08 -17.31 -21.96
N LEU A 214 28.85 -17.24 -20.65
CA LEU A 214 29.78 -17.74 -19.64
C LEU A 214 29.83 -19.28 -19.62
N ASN A 215 28.70 -19.94 -19.85
CA ASN A 215 28.64 -21.39 -20.01
C ASN A 215 29.37 -21.85 -21.27
N GLU A 216 29.14 -21.20 -22.42
CA GLU A 216 29.85 -21.50 -23.68
C GLU A 216 31.36 -21.32 -23.52
N LEU A 217 31.80 -20.26 -22.84
CA LEU A 217 33.22 -20.02 -22.56
C LEU A 217 33.82 -21.12 -21.68
N ASN A 218 33.08 -21.58 -20.66
CA ASN A 218 33.53 -22.66 -19.79
C ASN A 218 33.59 -24.01 -20.52
N GLU A 219 32.62 -24.30 -21.39
CA GLU A 219 32.64 -25.50 -22.25
C GLU A 219 33.83 -25.47 -23.20
N SER A 220 34.07 -24.33 -23.86
CA SER A 220 35.22 -24.13 -24.75
C SER A 220 36.55 -24.31 -24.00
N LYS A 221 36.69 -23.73 -22.80
CA LYS A 221 37.88 -23.94 -21.95
C LYS A 221 38.06 -25.40 -21.54
N SER A 222 36.98 -26.10 -21.20
CA SER A 222 37.03 -27.52 -20.85
C SER A 222 37.46 -28.38 -22.06
N GLN A 223 36.96 -28.07 -23.25
CA GLN A 223 37.40 -28.73 -24.48
C GLN A 223 38.86 -28.44 -24.79
N GLU A 224 39.32 -27.19 -24.62
CA GLU A 224 40.73 -26.83 -24.81
C GLU A 224 41.63 -27.56 -23.81
N GLN A 225 41.20 -27.70 -22.55
CA GLN A 225 41.92 -28.48 -21.54
C GLN A 225 42.02 -29.96 -21.93
N LYS A 226 40.92 -30.58 -22.36
CA LYS A 226 40.94 -31.97 -22.84
C LYS A 226 41.88 -32.16 -24.02
N LEU A 227 41.83 -31.26 -25.00
CA LEU A 227 42.75 -31.31 -26.15
C LEU A 227 44.23 -31.16 -25.73
N ARG A 228 44.51 -30.33 -24.70
CA ARG A 228 45.86 -30.21 -24.14
C ARG A 228 46.29 -31.47 -23.40
N GLU A 229 45.40 -32.09 -22.63
CA GLU A 229 45.66 -33.35 -21.93
C GLU A 229 45.90 -34.49 -22.95
N ASP A 230 45.06 -34.62 -23.98
CA ASP A 230 45.21 -35.60 -25.05
C ASP A 230 46.54 -35.38 -25.81
N ALA A 231 46.91 -34.13 -26.08
CA ALA A 231 48.18 -33.81 -26.72
C ALA A 231 49.39 -34.16 -25.82
N GLN A 232 49.28 -33.96 -24.50
CA GLN A 232 50.31 -34.37 -23.55
C GLN A 232 50.46 -35.89 -23.49
N GLN A 233 49.35 -36.63 -23.41
CA GLN A 233 49.37 -38.10 -23.45
C GLN A 233 49.97 -38.63 -24.76
N ALA A 234 49.62 -38.02 -25.90
CA ALA A 234 50.20 -38.39 -27.18
C ALA A 234 51.71 -38.12 -27.24
N LEU A 235 52.18 -37.03 -26.62
CA LEU A 235 53.61 -36.73 -26.50
C LEU A 235 54.33 -37.74 -25.59
N GLU A 236 53.73 -38.12 -24.47
CA GLU A 236 54.28 -39.16 -23.58
C GLU A 236 54.40 -40.50 -24.29
N GLN A 237 53.34 -40.95 -24.98
CA GLN A 237 53.37 -42.17 -25.79
C GLN A 237 54.44 -42.11 -26.90
N ALA A 238 54.59 -40.95 -27.56
CA ALA A 238 55.63 -40.78 -28.57
C ALA A 238 57.05 -40.83 -27.96
N GLN A 239 57.24 -40.35 -26.73
CA GLN A 239 58.51 -40.45 -26.01
C GLN A 239 58.81 -41.88 -25.59
N GLU A 240 57.84 -42.60 -25.04
CA GLU A 240 57.97 -44.02 -24.70
C GLU A 240 58.33 -44.85 -25.93
N ALA A 241 57.58 -44.70 -27.02
CA ALA A 241 57.86 -45.38 -28.29
C ALA A 241 59.26 -45.05 -28.82
N ARG A 242 59.74 -43.81 -28.62
CA ARG A 242 61.12 -43.43 -28.97
C ARG A 242 62.15 -44.15 -28.10
N ILE A 243 61.92 -44.26 -26.80
CA ILE A 243 62.81 -44.97 -25.88
C ILE A 243 62.87 -46.46 -26.24
N GLU A 244 61.72 -47.09 -26.53
CA GLU A 244 61.63 -48.48 -26.98
C GLU A 244 62.36 -48.69 -28.33
N ALA A 245 62.19 -47.78 -29.28
CA ALA A 245 62.90 -47.87 -30.55
C ALA A 245 64.43 -47.75 -30.38
N VAL A 246 64.90 -46.88 -29.47
CA VAL A 246 66.32 -46.74 -29.16
C VAL A 246 66.87 -47.99 -28.46
N SER A 247 66.14 -48.56 -27.49
CA SER A 247 66.58 -49.76 -26.78
C SER A 247 66.60 -50.99 -27.70
N ALA A 248 65.60 -51.14 -28.56
CA ALA A 248 65.55 -52.19 -29.58
C ALA A 248 66.72 -52.07 -30.57
N ARG A 249 67.07 -50.85 -30.99
CA ARG A 249 68.24 -50.60 -31.83
C ARG A 249 69.54 -51.01 -31.13
N GLN A 250 69.72 -50.63 -29.86
CA GLN A 250 70.91 -50.98 -29.10
C GLN A 250 71.03 -52.50 -28.89
N ALA A 251 69.91 -53.19 -28.63
CA ALA A 251 69.88 -54.65 -28.54
C ALA A 251 70.27 -55.31 -29.87
N ALA A 252 69.80 -54.78 -31.01
CA ALA A 252 70.18 -55.26 -32.34
C ALA A 252 71.68 -55.02 -32.64
N GLU A 253 72.22 -53.85 -32.29
CA GLU A 253 73.65 -53.54 -32.42
C GLU A 253 74.52 -54.49 -31.57
N ASN A 254 74.12 -54.77 -30.32
CA ASN A 254 74.81 -55.73 -29.46
C ASN A 254 74.75 -57.16 -30.03
N ALA A 255 73.59 -57.61 -30.50
CA ALA A 255 73.44 -58.93 -31.11
C ALA A 255 74.29 -59.08 -32.37
N GLN A 256 74.45 -58.01 -33.15
CA GLN A 256 75.36 -58.00 -34.31
C GLN A 256 76.83 -58.13 -33.86
N GLN A 257 77.26 -57.39 -32.84
CA GLN A 257 78.62 -57.52 -32.31
C GLN A 257 78.91 -58.92 -31.75
N ASP A 258 77.96 -59.52 -31.03
CA ASP A 258 78.09 -60.88 -30.53
C ASP A 258 78.13 -61.90 -31.67
N ALA A 259 77.33 -61.70 -32.73
CA ALA A 259 77.40 -62.53 -33.93
C ALA A 259 78.77 -62.43 -34.62
N GLU A 260 79.34 -61.23 -34.73
CA GLU A 260 80.70 -61.03 -35.27
C GLU A 260 81.78 -61.70 -34.41
N ARG A 261 81.68 -61.59 -33.07
CA ARG A 261 82.60 -62.29 -32.15
C ARG A 261 82.49 -63.80 -32.27
N ASN A 262 81.28 -64.35 -32.29
CA ASN A 262 81.04 -65.77 -32.46
C ASN A 262 81.55 -66.27 -33.81
N ALA A 263 81.40 -65.47 -34.89
CA ALA A 263 81.96 -65.79 -36.20
C ALA A 263 83.50 -65.85 -36.17
N LEU A 264 84.16 -64.88 -35.51
CA LEU A 264 85.62 -64.88 -35.33
C LEU A 264 86.10 -66.07 -34.48
N GLU A 265 85.40 -66.41 -33.40
CA GLU A 265 85.71 -67.57 -32.58
C GLU A 265 85.55 -68.88 -33.35
N ALA A 266 84.46 -69.02 -34.12
CA ALA A 266 84.25 -70.16 -35.00
C ALA A 266 85.34 -70.28 -36.07
N GLU A 267 85.81 -69.15 -36.64
CA GLU A 267 86.92 -69.14 -37.58
C GLU A 267 88.24 -69.58 -36.93
N LYS A 268 88.54 -69.09 -35.71
CA LYS A 268 89.70 -69.54 -34.93
C LYS A 268 89.63 -71.04 -34.62
N GLN A 269 88.47 -71.53 -34.22
CA GLN A 269 88.25 -72.96 -33.99
C GLN A 269 88.42 -73.77 -35.28
N ARG A 270 87.98 -73.25 -36.43
CA ARG A 270 88.22 -73.87 -37.74
C ARG A 270 89.71 -73.96 -38.04
N ILE A 271 90.47 -72.87 -37.86
CA ILE A 271 91.92 -72.86 -38.07
C ILE A 271 92.63 -73.85 -37.13
N LEU A 272 92.23 -73.91 -35.85
CA LEU A 272 92.74 -74.88 -34.87
C LEU A 272 92.40 -76.33 -35.26
N ALA A 273 91.18 -76.58 -35.72
CA ALA A 273 90.77 -77.91 -36.17
C ALA A 273 91.55 -78.32 -37.44
N ASP A 274 91.74 -77.39 -38.38
CA ASP A 274 92.53 -77.61 -39.59
C ASP A 274 94.02 -77.83 -39.26
N SER A 275 94.57 -77.12 -38.27
CA SER A 275 95.95 -77.32 -37.81
C SER A 275 96.12 -78.67 -37.11
N LEU A 276 95.18 -79.07 -36.24
CA LEU A 276 95.17 -80.40 -35.62
C LEU A 276 95.00 -81.50 -36.68
N ARG A 277 94.23 -81.25 -37.74
CA ARG A 277 94.09 -82.18 -38.86
C ARG A 277 95.40 -82.30 -39.65
N ALA A 278 96.11 -81.20 -39.88
CA ALA A 278 97.41 -81.19 -40.52
C ALA A 278 98.47 -81.91 -39.67
N GLU A 279 98.46 -81.70 -38.36
CA GLU A 279 99.32 -82.38 -37.38
C GLU A 279 99.01 -83.90 -37.35
N ALA A 280 97.74 -84.29 -37.33
CA ALA A 280 97.34 -85.69 -37.43
C ALA A 280 97.73 -86.34 -38.76
N VAL A 281 97.72 -85.60 -39.87
CA VAL A 281 98.24 -86.08 -41.17
C VAL A 281 99.78 -86.22 -41.13
N GLN A 282 100.49 -85.30 -40.49
CA GLN A 282 101.94 -85.43 -40.28
C GLN A 282 102.30 -86.60 -39.37
N ASP A 283 101.57 -86.82 -38.28
CA ASP A 283 101.77 -87.97 -37.40
C ASP A 283 101.41 -89.27 -38.09
N ARG A 284 100.33 -89.30 -38.90
CA ARG A 284 100.04 -90.42 -39.78
C ARG A 284 101.20 -90.69 -40.75
N ASN A 285 101.76 -89.65 -41.37
CA ASN A 285 102.89 -89.78 -42.29
C ASN A 285 104.19 -90.22 -41.56
N ARG A 286 104.40 -89.82 -40.30
CA ARG A 286 105.50 -90.32 -39.45
C ARG A 286 105.32 -91.79 -39.08
N ILE A 287 104.09 -92.22 -38.78
CA ILE A 287 103.77 -93.63 -38.53
C ILE A 287 104.01 -94.45 -39.80
N PHE A 288 103.60 -93.95 -40.97
CA PHE A 288 103.88 -94.61 -42.25
C PHE A 288 105.38 -94.66 -42.58
N ALA A 289 106.15 -93.60 -42.29
CA ALA A 289 107.61 -93.59 -42.46
C ALA A 289 108.37 -94.49 -41.47
N GLN A 290 107.79 -94.80 -40.31
CA GLN A 290 108.32 -95.82 -39.39
C GLN A 290 107.98 -97.25 -39.84
N SER A 291 106.84 -97.46 -40.52
CA SER A 291 106.49 -98.78 -41.08
C SER A 291 107.25 -99.16 -42.35
N GLU A 292 107.96 -98.25 -43.00
CA GLU A 292 108.85 -98.56 -44.14
C GLU A 292 110.31 -98.87 -43.72
N ARG A 293 110.60 -98.93 -42.40
CA ARG A 293 111.94 -99.24 -41.86
C ARG A 293 112.01 -100.48 -40.97
N LEU A 294 110.93 -101.28 -40.89
CA LEU A 294 110.88 -102.58 -40.21
C LEU A 294 109.99 -103.54 -40.99
#